data_AF-A0A924KJM8-F1
#
_entry.id   AF-A0A924KJM8-F1
#
_cell.length_a   1.000
_cell.length_b   1.000
_cell.length_c   1.000
_cell.angle_alpha   90.00
_cell.angle_beta   90.00
_cell.angle_gamma   90.00
#
_symmetry.space_group_name_H-M   'P 1'
#
loop_
_entity.id
_entity.type
_entity.pdbx_description
1 polymer ?
#
loop_
_entity_poly.entity_id
_entity_poly.type
_entity_poly.pdbx_seq_one_letter_code
_entity_poly.pdbx_strand_id
1 'polypeptide(L)'
;MPAETNPPLYPDNSNAALLLGLVLAAPLVSWAAHAMLGFRLDPASWSGTVRGSMAWLWVLAVAPVVEETILRSLLQPGLQHELRRVRLAKPFPLGKRLPGHGHIANLLTALVFALLHWPAYGAMALWWVIPSLAIGEVWRRNSSWYQCVLLHAWFNVSLLGVTAWAER
;
A
#
# COMPACT_ATOMS: atom_id res chain seq x y z
N MET A 1 -37.21 23.54 -12.86
CA MET A 1 -36.12 24.15 -12.09
C MET A 1 -35.36 23.02 -11.40
N PRO A 2 -34.12 22.69 -11.82
CA PRO A 2 -33.33 21.68 -11.13
C PRO A 2 -32.92 22.22 -9.75
N ALA A 3 -33.10 21.41 -8.71
CA ALA A 3 -32.66 21.75 -7.36
C ALA A 3 -31.14 21.87 -7.34
N GLU A 4 -30.63 23.08 -7.12
CA GLU A 4 -29.24 23.30 -6.73
C GLU A 4 -29.01 22.59 -5.40
N THR A 5 -28.37 21.43 -5.46
CA THR A 5 -27.87 20.76 -4.26
C THR A 5 -26.74 21.61 -3.71
N ASN A 6 -26.99 22.31 -2.60
CA ASN A 6 -25.96 23.04 -1.87
C ASN A 6 -24.76 22.13 -1.62
N PRO A 7 -23.51 22.60 -1.87
CA PRO A 7 -22.33 21.82 -1.55
C PRO A 7 -22.31 21.52 -0.04
N PRO A 8 -21.78 20.37 0.38
CA PRO A 8 -21.75 19.98 1.79
C PRO A 8 -21.04 21.05 2.64
N LEU A 9 -21.69 21.43 3.74
CA LEU A 9 -21.26 22.47 4.70
C LEU A 9 -19.99 22.14 5.49
N TYR A 10 -19.43 20.94 5.32
CA TYR A 10 -18.22 20.49 6.02
C TYR A 10 -17.24 19.84 5.03
N PRO A 11 -15.92 20.10 5.16
CA PRO A 11 -14.91 19.41 4.36
C PRO A 11 -14.98 17.91 4.65
N ASP A 12 -14.89 17.09 3.59
CA ASP A 12 -14.84 15.64 3.68
C ASP A 12 -13.58 15.19 4.43
N ASN A 13 -13.73 15.00 5.74
CA ASN A 13 -12.65 14.61 6.66
C ASN A 13 -12.33 13.11 6.60
N SER A 14 -13.04 12.33 5.78
CA SER A 14 -12.86 10.88 5.69
C SER A 14 -11.46 10.48 5.20
N ASN A 15 -10.84 11.30 4.34
CA ASN A 15 -9.48 11.06 3.84
C ASN A 15 -8.43 11.34 4.91
N ALA A 16 -8.61 12.42 5.70
CA ALA A 16 -7.70 12.73 6.81
C ALA A 16 -7.78 11.64 7.89
N ALA A 17 -8.99 11.18 8.22
CA ALA A 17 -9.21 10.09 9.16
C ALA A 17 -8.57 8.78 8.67
N LEU A 18 -8.70 8.45 7.39
CA LEU A 18 -8.02 7.29 6.80
C LEU A 18 -6.50 7.40 6.94
N LEU A 19 -5.90 8.51 6.51
CA LEU A 19 -4.46 8.71 6.58
C LEU A 19 -3.93 8.62 8.02
N LEU A 20 -4.60 9.28 8.96
CA LEU A 20 -4.25 9.22 10.37
C LEU A 20 -4.37 7.78 10.90
N GLY A 21 -5.45 7.08 10.57
CA GLY A 21 -5.65 5.68 10.94
C GLY A 21 -4.53 4.78 10.42
N LEU A 22 -4.07 4.97 9.18
CA LEU A 22 -2.98 4.20 8.61
C LEU A 22 -1.62 4.50 9.28
N VAL A 23 -1.34 5.78 9.56
CA VAL A 23 -0.12 6.19 10.27
C VAL A 23 -0.05 5.55 11.66
N LEU A 24 -1.18 5.55 12.39
CA LEU A 24 -1.28 4.96 13.73
C LEU A 24 -1.27 3.43 13.70
N ALA A 25 -1.87 2.81 12.67
CA ALA A 25 -1.91 1.36 12.54
C ALA A 25 -0.57 0.76 12.08
N ALA A 26 0.27 1.51 11.36
CA ALA A 26 1.51 0.99 10.77
C ALA A 26 2.44 0.30 11.80
N PRO A 27 2.76 0.88 12.97
CA PRO A 27 3.58 0.21 13.98
C PRO A 27 2.99 -1.11 14.47
N LEU A 28 1.66 -1.18 14.66
CA LEU A 28 0.98 -2.40 15.10
C LEU A 28 1.02 -3.49 14.02
N VAL A 29 0.78 -3.12 12.76
CA VAL A 29 0.85 -4.06 11.62
C VAL A 29 2.29 -4.54 11.43
N SER A 30 3.28 -3.66 11.54
CA SER A 30 4.70 -4.00 11.50
C SER A 30 5.09 -4.93 12.64
N TRP A 31 4.60 -4.68 13.86
CA TRP A 31 4.80 -5.55 15.00
C TRP A 31 4.21 -6.95 14.78
N ALA A 32 2.96 -7.04 14.31
CA ALA A 32 2.33 -8.32 14.02
C ALA A 32 3.10 -9.08 12.93
N ALA A 33 3.55 -8.39 11.88
CA ALA A 33 4.37 -8.97 10.82
C ALA A 33 5.69 -9.54 11.38
N HIS A 34 6.37 -8.79 12.26
CA HIS A 34 7.60 -9.25 12.88
C HIS A 34 7.35 -10.43 13.85
N ALA A 35 6.44 -10.26 14.80
CA ALA A 35 6.20 -11.22 15.88
C ALA A 35 5.60 -12.54 15.38
N MET A 36 4.70 -12.49 14.40
CA MET A 36 4.00 -13.68 13.90
C MET A 36 4.69 -14.32 12.70
N LEU A 37 5.35 -13.51 11.86
CA LEU A 37 5.88 -13.96 10.58
C LEU A 37 7.41 -13.86 10.46
N GLY A 38 8.09 -13.31 11.47
CA GLY A 38 9.54 -13.17 11.46
C GLY A 38 10.04 -12.12 10.47
N PHE A 39 9.18 -11.20 10.01
CA PHE A 39 9.57 -10.15 9.07
C PHE A 39 10.53 -9.18 9.74
N ARG A 40 11.64 -8.90 9.06
CA ARG A 40 12.71 -8.05 9.55
C ARG A 40 13.19 -7.14 8.45
N LEU A 41 13.60 -5.95 8.86
CA LEU A 41 14.23 -5.00 7.99
C LEU A 41 15.58 -4.67 8.61
N ASP A 42 16.61 -5.39 8.16
CA ASP A 42 18.00 -5.21 8.60
C ASP A 42 18.88 -4.82 7.40
N PRO A 43 18.97 -3.51 7.08
CA PRO A 43 19.82 -3.02 6.00
C PRO A 43 21.32 -3.19 6.29
N ALA A 44 21.73 -3.44 7.55
CA ALA A 44 23.12 -3.64 7.91
C ALA A 44 23.62 -5.05 7.54
N SER A 45 22.71 -6.02 7.46
CA SER A 45 23.01 -7.38 6.98
C SER A 45 23.41 -7.45 5.49
N TRP A 46 23.16 -6.38 4.71
CA TRP A 46 23.50 -6.31 3.29
C TRP A 46 24.99 -5.96 3.10
N SER A 47 25.88 -6.89 3.47
CA SER A 47 27.34 -6.72 3.41
C SER A 47 27.94 -6.79 1.99
N GLY A 48 27.09 -6.83 0.95
CA GLY A 48 27.50 -6.93 -0.44
C GLY A 48 27.44 -5.59 -1.17
N THR A 49 28.59 -4.94 -1.27
CA THR A 49 28.94 -3.95 -2.34
C THR A 49 28.44 -2.50 -2.17
N VAL A 50 27.44 -2.17 -1.34
CA VAL A 50 27.04 -0.77 -1.09
C VAL A 50 27.10 -0.42 0.41
N ARG A 51 28.00 0.50 0.77
CA ARG A 51 28.25 0.97 2.15
C ARG A 51 26.94 1.24 2.91
N GLY A 52 26.83 0.71 4.14
CA GLY A 52 25.59 0.63 4.92
C GLY A 52 24.68 1.87 4.98
N SER A 53 25.21 3.09 4.84
CA SER A 53 24.38 4.32 4.74
C SER A 53 23.49 4.37 3.49
N MET A 54 23.93 3.80 2.37
CA MET A 54 23.14 3.73 1.13
C MET A 54 22.03 2.68 1.20
N ALA A 55 22.20 1.61 1.99
CA ALA A 55 21.16 0.62 2.20
C ALA A 55 19.94 1.24 2.91
N TRP A 56 20.18 2.12 3.88
CA TRP A 56 19.12 2.92 4.53
C TRP A 56 18.38 3.82 3.54
N LEU A 57 19.11 4.58 2.71
CA LEU A 57 18.52 5.44 1.69
C LEU A 57 17.70 4.63 0.67
N TRP A 58 18.19 3.45 0.30
CA TRP A 58 17.48 2.57 -0.59
C TRP A 58 16.14 2.14 0.02
N VAL A 59 16.15 1.54 1.21
CA VAL A 59 14.95 0.93 1.79
C VAL A 59 13.93 1.98 2.28
N LEU A 60 14.38 3.14 2.76
CA LEU A 60 13.50 4.15 3.34
C LEU A 60 13.02 5.20 2.32
N ALA A 61 13.70 5.36 1.19
CA ALA A 61 13.34 6.39 0.21
C ALA A 61 13.25 5.85 -1.22
N VAL A 62 14.33 5.26 -1.74
CA VAL A 62 14.38 4.92 -3.17
C VAL A 62 13.43 3.79 -3.52
N ALA A 63 13.40 2.70 -2.76
CA ALA A 63 12.52 1.57 -2.99
C ALA A 63 11.03 1.97 -2.89
N PRO A 64 10.55 2.65 -1.83
CA PRO A 64 9.17 3.18 -1.79
C PRO A 64 8.82 4.06 -2.99
N VAL A 65 9.73 4.93 -3.43
CA VAL A 65 9.52 5.78 -4.61
C VAL A 65 9.35 4.94 -5.88
N VAL A 66 10.25 3.98 -6.12
CA VAL A 66 10.21 3.12 -7.31
C VAL A 66 8.97 2.24 -7.29
N GLU A 67 8.71 1.56 -6.17
CA GLU A 67 7.60 0.63 -6.01
C GLU A 67 6.25 1.34 -6.16
N GLU A 68 6.02 2.46 -5.48
CA GLU A 68 4.73 3.17 -5.60
C GLU A 68 4.57 3.85 -6.96
N THR A 69 5.66 4.25 -7.63
CA THR A 69 5.59 4.73 -9.02
C THR A 69 5.09 3.62 -9.95
N ILE A 70 5.68 2.43 -9.87
CA ILE A 70 5.30 1.30 -10.71
C ILE A 70 3.88 0.83 -10.36
N LEU A 71 3.58 0.66 -9.07
CA LEU A 71 2.35 0.02 -8.62
C LEU A 71 1.15 0.97 -8.66
N ARG A 72 1.30 2.22 -8.19
CA ARG A 72 0.19 3.18 -8.08
C ARG A 72 0.05 4.07 -9.29
N SER A 73 1.16 4.58 -9.83
CA SER A 73 1.07 5.49 -10.97
C SER A 73 0.88 4.75 -12.30
N LEU A 74 1.38 3.51 -12.44
CA LEU A 74 1.31 2.75 -13.70
C LEU A 74 0.36 1.55 -13.64
N LEU A 75 0.62 0.59 -12.75
CA LEU A 75 -0.06 -0.70 -12.76
C LEU A 75 -1.54 -0.60 -12.36
N GLN A 76 -1.85 0.00 -11.21
CA GLN A 76 -3.23 0.09 -10.70
C GLN A 76 -4.16 0.86 -11.67
N PRO A 77 -3.77 2.01 -12.26
CA PRO A 77 -4.55 2.68 -13.29
C PRO A 77 -4.68 1.86 -14.58
N GLY A 78 -3.60 1.22 -15.02
CA GLY A 78 -3.61 0.35 -16.20
C GLY A 78 -4.60 -0.83 -16.03
N LEU A 79 -4.55 -1.52 -14.90
CA LEU A 79 -5.49 -2.58 -14.55
C LEU A 79 -6.93 -2.05 -14.48
N GLN A 80 -7.15 -0.90 -13.85
CA GLN A 80 -8.48 -0.29 -13.79
C GLN A 80 -9.02 0.03 -15.18
N HIS A 81 -8.17 0.51 -16.10
CA HIS A 81 -8.54 0.82 -17.48
C HIS A 81 -8.91 -0.44 -18.25
N GLU A 82 -8.08 -1.49 -18.18
CA GLU A 82 -8.35 -2.75 -18.87
C GLU A 82 -9.60 -3.45 -18.32
N LEU A 83 -9.80 -3.46 -17.00
CA LEU A 83 -11.02 -3.99 -16.37
C LEU A 83 -12.29 -3.27 -16.86
N ARG A 84 -12.21 -1.95 -17.07
CA ARG A 84 -13.32 -1.16 -17.66
C ARG A 84 -13.55 -1.53 -19.12
N ARG A 85 -12.48 -1.71 -19.91
CA ARG A 85 -12.56 -2.09 -21.34
C ARG A 85 -13.26 -3.42 -21.52
N VAL A 86 -12.84 -4.44 -20.79
CA VAL A 86 -13.36 -5.81 -20.92
C VAL A 86 -14.71 -6.03 -20.23
N ARG A 87 -15.30 -4.98 -19.62
CA ARG A 87 -16.56 -5.03 -18.86
C ARG A 87 -16.60 -6.17 -17.84
N LEU A 88 -15.45 -6.54 -17.26
CA LEU A 88 -15.36 -7.63 -16.28
C LEU A 88 -16.12 -7.33 -14.98
N ALA A 89 -16.57 -6.08 -14.77
CA ALA A 89 -17.52 -5.74 -13.72
C ALA A 89 -18.90 -5.34 -14.27
N LYS A 90 -19.49 -6.16 -15.16
CA LYS A 90 -20.95 -6.14 -15.31
C LYS A 90 -21.57 -6.39 -13.93
N PRO A 91 -22.59 -5.63 -13.50
CA PRO A 91 -23.27 -5.90 -12.25
C PRO A 91 -23.80 -7.34 -12.25
N PHE A 92 -23.40 -8.13 -11.26
CA PHE A 92 -23.92 -9.48 -11.08
C PHE A 92 -25.44 -9.40 -10.86
N PRO A 93 -26.27 -10.32 -11.38
CA PRO A 93 -27.75 -10.23 -11.30
C PRO A 93 -28.35 -10.30 -9.89
N LEU A 94 -27.53 -10.39 -8.83
CA LEU A 94 -27.96 -10.67 -7.45
C LEU A 94 -28.09 -9.44 -6.54
N GLY A 95 -28.21 -8.23 -7.07
CA GLY A 95 -28.52 -7.03 -6.26
C GLY A 95 -27.42 -6.56 -5.30
N LYS A 96 -26.29 -7.28 -5.19
CA LYS A 96 -25.09 -6.82 -4.47
C LYS A 96 -24.23 -5.99 -5.41
N ARG A 97 -23.96 -4.72 -5.06
CA ARG A 97 -22.98 -3.88 -5.77
C ARG A 97 -21.62 -4.59 -5.71
N LEU A 98 -21.14 -5.12 -6.83
CA LEU A 98 -19.78 -5.62 -6.93
C LEU A 98 -18.78 -4.51 -6.56
N PRO A 99 -17.59 -4.85 -6.02
CA PRO A 99 -16.53 -3.88 -5.86
C PRO A 99 -16.27 -3.20 -7.20
N GLY A 100 -16.31 -1.87 -7.23
CA GLY A 100 -16.04 -1.12 -8.46
C GLY A 100 -14.65 -1.46 -9.01
N HIS A 101 -14.45 -1.30 -10.33
CA HIS A 101 -13.20 -1.63 -11.04
C HIS A 101 -11.92 -1.16 -10.31
N GLY A 102 -11.96 -0.01 -9.62
CA GLY A 102 -10.83 0.50 -8.84
C GLY A 102 -10.46 -0.33 -7.61
N HIS A 103 -11.43 -0.97 -6.94
CA HIS A 103 -11.16 -1.89 -5.83
C HIS A 103 -10.54 -3.20 -6.32
N ILE A 104 -11.03 -3.73 -7.45
CA ILE A 104 -10.46 -4.92 -8.08
C ILE A 104 -9.02 -4.63 -8.55
N ALA A 105 -8.80 -3.48 -9.20
CA ALA A 105 -7.46 -3.05 -9.58
C ALA A 105 -6.52 -2.93 -8.38
N ASN A 106 -6.98 -2.33 -7.27
CA ASN A 106 -6.21 -2.26 -6.02
C ASN A 106 -5.83 -3.66 -5.50
N LEU A 107 -6.79 -4.58 -5.44
CA LEU A 107 -6.54 -5.96 -5.01
C LEU A 107 -5.52 -6.67 -5.89
N LEU A 108 -5.66 -6.57 -7.22
CA LEU A 108 -4.71 -7.18 -8.15
C LEU A 108 -3.31 -6.58 -8.02
N THR A 109 -3.20 -5.26 -7.87
CA THR A 109 -1.91 -4.58 -7.61
C THR A 109 -1.29 -5.06 -6.28
N ALA A 110 -2.08 -5.22 -5.23
CA ALA A 110 -1.60 -5.71 -3.93
C ALA A 110 -1.11 -7.16 -4.00
N LEU A 111 -1.79 -8.01 -4.79
CA LEU A 111 -1.33 -9.38 -5.05
C LEU A 111 -0.03 -9.41 -5.85
N VAL A 112 0.11 -8.57 -6.87
CA VAL A 112 1.38 -8.44 -7.62
C VAL A 112 2.51 -8.02 -6.69
N PHE A 113 2.28 -7.04 -5.81
CA PHE A 113 3.27 -6.62 -4.83
C PHE A 113 3.72 -7.76 -3.90
N ALA A 114 2.77 -8.52 -3.36
CA ALA A 114 3.07 -9.70 -2.55
C ALA A 114 3.86 -10.76 -3.33
N LEU A 115 3.53 -11.01 -4.60
CA LEU A 115 4.24 -11.96 -5.45
C LEU A 115 5.68 -11.52 -5.76
N LEU A 116 5.92 -10.22 -5.94
CA LEU A 116 7.29 -9.69 -6.10
C LEU A 116 8.17 -9.95 -4.87
N HIS A 117 7.55 -10.07 -3.70
CA HIS A 117 8.22 -10.38 -2.42
C HIS A 117 8.30 -11.88 -2.12
N TRP A 118 7.68 -12.73 -2.93
CA TRP A 118 7.67 -14.18 -2.74
C TRP A 118 9.07 -14.81 -2.68
N PRO A 119 10.07 -14.41 -3.53
CA PRO A 119 11.40 -15.01 -3.45
C PRO A 119 12.09 -14.82 -2.10
N ALA A 120 11.78 -13.74 -1.39
CA ALA A 120 12.36 -13.43 -0.08
C ALA A 120 11.58 -14.04 1.08
N TYR A 121 10.25 -14.14 0.99
CA TYR A 121 9.38 -14.49 2.13
C TYR A 121 8.46 -15.70 1.90
N GLY A 122 8.49 -16.33 0.74
CA GLY A 122 7.59 -17.42 0.36
C GLY A 122 6.12 -17.07 0.55
N ALA A 123 5.33 -18.02 1.09
CA ALA A 123 3.90 -17.83 1.36
C ALA A 123 3.60 -16.68 2.34
N MET A 124 4.55 -16.34 3.22
CA MET A 124 4.37 -15.24 4.17
C MET A 124 4.26 -13.89 3.44
N ALA A 125 4.80 -13.77 2.22
CA ALA A 125 4.70 -12.57 1.41
C ALA A 125 3.24 -12.13 1.15
N LEU A 126 2.26 -13.04 1.26
CA LEU A 126 0.84 -12.71 1.19
C LEU A 126 0.39 -11.72 2.28
N TRP A 127 1.12 -11.63 3.39
CA TRP A 127 0.89 -10.59 4.40
C TRP A 127 1.01 -9.18 3.83
N TRP A 128 1.87 -8.97 2.84
CA TRP A 128 2.06 -7.68 2.17
C TRP A 128 0.83 -7.20 1.40
N VAL A 129 -0.15 -8.07 1.15
CA VAL A 129 -1.45 -7.68 0.59
C VAL A 129 -2.15 -6.66 1.52
N ILE A 130 -2.06 -6.80 2.83
CA ILE A 130 -2.75 -5.94 3.79
C ILE A 130 -2.28 -4.48 3.69
N PRO A 131 -0.98 -4.16 3.92
CA PRO A 131 -0.51 -2.78 3.80
C PRO A 131 -0.61 -2.27 2.35
N SER A 132 -0.42 -3.13 1.34
CA SER A 132 -0.53 -2.71 -0.06
C SER A 132 -1.97 -2.34 -0.46
N LEU A 133 -2.98 -3.04 0.05
CA LEU A 133 -4.38 -2.67 -0.13
C LEU A 133 -4.70 -1.32 0.50
N ALA A 134 -4.17 -1.06 1.69
CA ALA A 134 -4.36 0.20 2.40
C ALA A 134 -3.76 1.39 1.64
N ILE A 135 -2.52 1.27 1.17
CA ILE A 135 -1.87 2.31 0.36
C ILE A 135 -2.60 2.50 -0.99
N GLY A 136 -2.98 1.40 -1.65
CA GLY A 136 -3.71 1.50 -2.91
C GLY A 136 -5.13 2.05 -2.76
N GLU A 137 -5.73 1.99 -1.58
CA GLU A 137 -6.99 2.67 -1.26
C GLU A 137 -6.78 4.18 -1.12
N VAL A 138 -5.66 4.63 -0.53
CA VAL A 138 -5.27 6.05 -0.52
C VAL A 138 -5.07 6.57 -1.95
N TRP A 139 -4.37 5.82 -2.80
CA TRP A 139 -4.26 6.16 -4.22
C TRP A 139 -5.63 6.25 -4.90
N ARG A 140 -6.53 5.28 -4.66
CA ARG A 140 -7.86 5.26 -5.28
C ARG A 140 -8.72 6.47 -4.89
N ARG A 141 -8.58 6.96 -3.66
CA ARG A 141 -9.34 8.12 -3.15
C ARG A 141 -8.73 9.45 -3.55
N ASN A 142 -7.41 9.57 -3.50
CA ASN A 142 -6.72 10.86 -3.56
C ASN A 142 -5.85 11.03 -4.81
N SER A 143 -5.53 9.94 -5.51
CA SER A 143 -4.56 9.91 -6.63
C SER A 143 -3.24 10.62 -6.29
N SER A 144 -2.86 10.58 -5.01
CA SER A 144 -1.70 11.28 -4.49
C SER A 144 -0.52 10.32 -4.35
N TRP A 145 0.44 10.46 -5.25
CA TRP A 145 1.66 9.66 -5.25
C TRP A 145 2.48 9.92 -3.97
N TYR A 146 2.61 11.19 -3.58
CA TYR A 146 3.34 11.59 -2.37
C TYR A 146 2.80 10.91 -1.11
N GLN A 147 1.49 10.84 -0.95
CA GLN A 147 0.88 10.17 0.22
C GLN A 147 1.20 8.68 0.23
N CYS A 148 1.19 8.02 -0.93
CA CYS A 148 1.51 6.59 -1.02
C CYS A 148 2.97 6.32 -0.65
N VAL A 149 3.90 7.09 -1.22
CA VAL A 149 5.34 6.98 -0.93
C VAL A 149 5.62 7.22 0.55
N LEU A 150 5.04 8.28 1.15
CA LEU A 150 5.26 8.60 2.56
C LEU A 150 4.69 7.53 3.49
N LEU A 151 3.51 6.97 3.18
CA LEU A 151 2.95 5.88 3.98
C LEU A 151 3.77 4.60 3.87
N HIS A 152 4.28 4.29 2.67
CA HIS A 152 5.17 3.15 2.47
C HIS A 152 6.47 3.34 3.25
N ALA A 153 7.15 4.47 3.09
CA ALA A 153 8.35 4.80 3.84
C ALA A 153 8.11 4.74 5.36
N TRP A 154 6.97 5.26 5.83
CA TRP A 154 6.58 5.19 7.24
C TRP A 154 6.37 3.76 7.75
N PHE A 155 5.79 2.88 6.92
CA PHE A 155 5.68 1.47 7.23
C PHE A 155 7.06 0.80 7.34
N ASN A 156 8.00 1.12 6.44
CA ASN A 156 9.39 0.62 6.52
C ASN A 156 10.10 1.12 7.78
N VAL A 157 9.93 2.39 8.15
CA VAL A 157 10.44 2.94 9.42
C VAL A 157 9.83 2.22 10.63
N SER A 158 8.53 1.92 10.58
CA SER A 158 7.84 1.20 11.65
C SER A 158 8.38 -0.23 11.82
N LEU A 159 8.54 -0.97 10.73
CA LEU A 159 9.10 -2.33 10.73
C LEU A 159 10.54 -2.35 11.18
N LEU A 160 11.34 -1.37 10.74
CA LEU A 160 12.68 -1.17 11.23
C LEU A 160 12.71 -0.94 12.74
N GLY A 161 11.89 -0.01 13.25
CA GLY A 161 11.84 0.33 14.67
C GLY A 161 11.47 -0.88 15.53
N VAL A 162 10.49 -1.68 15.07
CA VAL A 162 10.11 -2.94 15.72
C VAL A 162 11.26 -3.94 15.71
N THR A 163 11.92 -4.14 14.56
CA THR A 163 13.04 -5.07 14.41
C THR A 163 14.19 -4.69 15.36
N ALA A 164 14.59 -3.43 15.36
CA ALA A 164 15.66 -2.91 16.20
C ALA A 164 15.32 -2.89 17.70
N TRP A 165 14.03 -2.83 18.07
CA TRP A 165 13.58 -2.92 19.46
C TRP A 165 13.62 -4.36 19.96
N ALA A 166 13.19 -5.33 19.14
CA ALA A 166 13.16 -6.75 19.49
C ALA A 166 14.56 -7.39 19.63
N GLU A 167 15.59 -6.74 19.06
CA GLU A 167 16.99 -7.20 19.08
C GLU A 167 17.82 -6.64 20.26
N ARG A 168 17.24 -5.79 21.10
CA ARG A 168 17.88 -5.27 22.31
C ARG A 168 17.72 -6.23 23.48
#